data_AF-W1WD32-F1
#
_entry.id   AF-W1WD32-F1
#
_cell.length_a   1.000
_cell.length_b   1.000
_cell.length_c   1.000
_cell.angle_alpha   90.00
_cell.angle_beta   90.00
_cell.angle_gamma   90.00
#
_symmetry.space_group_name_H-M   'P 1'
#
loop_
_entity.id
_entity.type
_entity.pdbx_description
1 polymer ?
#
loop_
_entity_poly.entity_id
_entity_poly.type
_entity_poly.pdbx_seq_one_letter_code
_entity_poly.pdbx_strand_id
1 'polypeptide(L)'
;KALLTCTAVLRTSNMKNLETVVPTTEAKKNRTAILSVSERGAKLGQRIKSLVAPHADCFEKENRPSGGEAIYFDSLKNHIGQIFKDYDQVLCIMALGIVVRMIAPYIEHKSKDPAVVVMDEVGHHVISLLSGHLGGANEWT
;
A
#
# COMPACT_ATOMS: atom_id res chain seq x y z
N LYS A 1 20.59 -62.61 34.50
CA LYS A 1 21.19 -63.32 33.35
C LYS A 1 21.68 -62.28 32.35
N ALA A 2 22.99 -62.26 32.10
CA ALA A 2 23.76 -61.55 31.04
C ALA A 2 23.50 -60.03 30.88
N LEU A 3 24.35 -59.13 31.38
CA LEU A 3 25.67 -58.70 30.83
C LEU A 3 25.69 -58.57 29.30
N LEU A 4 25.75 -57.34 28.79
CA LEU A 4 26.96 -56.83 28.11
C LEU A 4 26.86 -55.31 27.86
N THR A 5 27.76 -54.59 28.51
CA THR A 5 28.23 -53.24 28.16
C THR A 5 28.99 -53.25 26.84
N CYS A 6 28.85 -52.21 26.01
CA CYS A 6 29.93 -51.79 25.13
C CYS A 6 29.84 -50.29 24.82
N THR A 7 30.69 -49.52 25.49
CA THR A 7 31.07 -48.15 25.16
C THR A 7 32.01 -48.19 23.96
N ALA A 8 31.76 -47.42 22.91
CA ALA A 8 32.81 -46.96 22.00
C ALA A 8 32.40 -45.79 21.08
N VAL A 9 33.10 -44.67 21.30
CA VAL A 9 33.82 -43.86 20.29
C VAL A 9 32.99 -42.99 19.34
N LEU A 10 33.01 -41.69 19.66
CA LEU A 10 32.91 -40.58 18.71
C LEU A 10 33.94 -40.74 17.57
N ARG A 11 33.49 -40.73 16.32
CA ARG A 11 34.28 -40.26 15.17
C ARG A 11 33.38 -39.59 14.14
N THR A 12 33.80 -38.38 13.79
CA THR A 12 33.28 -37.45 12.81
C THR A 12 33.27 -38.00 11.39
N SER A 13 32.22 -37.73 10.62
CA SER A 13 32.32 -37.60 9.16
C SER A 13 31.14 -36.81 8.59
N ASN A 14 31.48 -35.71 7.93
CA ASN A 14 30.66 -34.86 7.07
C ASN A 14 29.48 -35.57 6.39
N MET A 15 28.26 -35.12 6.68
CA MET A 15 27.12 -35.24 5.78
C MET A 15 26.54 -33.85 5.58
N LYS A 16 26.73 -33.34 4.36
CA LYS A 16 26.09 -32.14 3.83
C LYS A 16 24.58 -32.32 3.96
N ASN A 17 23.94 -31.54 4.82
CA ASN A 17 22.49 -31.41 4.76
C ASN A 17 22.18 -30.36 3.69
N LEU A 18 21.39 -30.81 2.72
CA LEU A 18 20.86 -30.09 1.59
C LEU A 18 20.01 -28.92 2.13
N GLU A 19 20.56 -27.71 2.17
CA GLU A 19 19.77 -26.50 2.34
C GLU A 19 18.86 -26.38 1.12
N THR A 20 17.59 -26.71 1.30
CA THR A 20 16.54 -26.31 0.36
C THR A 20 16.51 -24.79 0.38
N VAL A 21 17.12 -24.17 -0.62
CA VAL A 21 16.92 -22.76 -0.93
C VAL A 21 15.45 -22.62 -1.32
N VAL A 22 14.60 -22.32 -0.34
CA VAL A 22 13.26 -21.82 -0.60
C VAL A 22 13.48 -20.39 -1.11
N PRO A 23 13.14 -20.05 -2.36
CA PRO A 23 13.19 -18.66 -2.78
C PRO A 23 12.09 -17.93 -2.00
N THR A 24 12.46 -17.29 -0.90
CA THR A 24 11.64 -16.28 -0.25
C THR A 24 11.66 -15.05 -1.14
N THR A 25 10.83 -15.05 -2.18
CA THR A 25 10.34 -13.80 -2.74
C THR A 25 9.50 -13.14 -1.66
N GLU A 26 10.12 -12.26 -0.88
CA GLU A 26 9.39 -11.26 -0.11
C GLU A 26 8.57 -10.43 -1.11
N ALA A 27 7.28 -10.75 -1.22
CA ALA A 27 6.36 -9.94 -2.01
C ALA A 27 6.36 -8.53 -1.40
N LYS A 28 6.77 -7.53 -2.18
CA LYS A 28 6.69 -6.12 -1.80
C LYS A 28 5.26 -5.87 -1.29
N LYS A 29 5.11 -5.49 -0.02
CA LYS A 29 3.81 -5.13 0.54
C LYS A 29 3.36 -3.84 -0.15
N ASN A 30 2.46 -3.96 -1.13
CA ASN A 30 1.92 -2.83 -1.87
C ASN A 30 1.26 -1.87 -0.89
N ARG A 31 1.85 -0.69 -0.71
CA ARG A 31 1.33 0.33 0.21
C ARG A 31 0.23 1.12 -0.47
N THR A 32 -0.91 1.25 0.20
CA THR A 32 -2.08 1.94 -0.32
C THR A 32 -2.42 3.15 0.55
N ALA A 33 -2.58 4.31 -0.08
CA ALA A 33 -3.08 5.53 0.56
C ALA A 33 -4.51 5.83 0.09
N ILE A 34 -5.38 6.22 1.01
CA ILE A 34 -6.70 6.79 0.71
C ILE A 34 -6.71 8.23 1.20
N LEU A 35 -6.77 9.18 0.27
CA LEU A 35 -6.55 10.60 0.53
C LEU A 35 -7.82 11.42 0.30
N SER A 36 -8.21 12.22 1.28
CA SER A 36 -9.45 13.01 1.24
C SER A 36 -9.26 14.44 1.74
N VAL A 37 -9.98 15.39 1.13
CA VAL A 37 -9.93 16.84 1.47
C VAL A 37 -11.23 17.39 2.04
N SER A 38 -12.27 16.56 2.10
CA SER A 38 -13.59 16.89 2.66
C SER A 38 -14.02 15.84 3.68
N GLU A 39 -14.91 16.22 4.59
CA GLU A 39 -15.38 15.33 5.66
C GLU A 39 -16.18 14.15 5.09
N ARG A 40 -16.99 14.42 4.05
CA ARG A 40 -17.72 13.37 3.31
C ARG A 40 -16.77 12.40 2.63
N GLY A 41 -15.74 12.92 1.96
CA GLY A 41 -14.70 12.10 1.33
C GLY A 41 -13.93 11.26 2.36
N ALA A 42 -13.61 11.82 3.53
CA ALA A 42 -12.94 11.10 4.61
C ALA A 42 -13.78 9.93 5.13
N LYS A 43 -15.08 10.15 5.38
CA LYS A 43 -16.02 9.10 5.79
C LYS A 43 -16.15 8.01 4.73
N LEU A 44 -16.22 8.39 3.46
CA LEU A 44 -16.24 7.44 2.35
C LEU A 44 -14.92 6.63 2.30
N GLY A 45 -13.78 7.29 2.50
CA GLY A 45 -12.47 6.65 2.55
C GLY A 45 -12.35 5.60 3.65
N GLN A 46 -12.82 5.91 4.86
CA GLN A 46 -12.87 4.94 5.97
C GLN A 46 -13.77 3.74 5.64
N ARG A 47 -14.92 3.97 5.00
CA ARG A 47 -15.80 2.90 4.55
C ARG A 47 -15.11 2.00 3.52
N ILE A 48 -14.43 2.58 2.53
CA ILE A 48 -13.65 1.85 1.51
C ILE A 48 -12.52 1.05 2.17
N LYS A 49 -11.76 1.66 3.08
CA LYS A 49 -10.73 0.97 3.89
C LYS A 49 -11.31 -0.28 4.54
N SER A 50 -12.45 -0.16 5.23
CA SER A 50 -13.06 -1.29 5.95
C SER A 50 -13.53 -2.43 5.04
N LEU A 51 -13.97 -2.13 3.81
CA LEU A 51 -14.60 -3.11 2.93
C LEU A 51 -13.63 -3.79 1.97
N VAL A 52 -12.66 -3.04 1.41
CA VAL A 52 -11.84 -3.52 0.29
C VAL A 52 -10.35 -3.31 0.47
N ALA A 53 -9.93 -2.37 1.34
CA ALA A 53 -8.53 -2.03 1.53
C ALA A 53 -8.16 -1.91 3.02
N PRO A 54 -8.28 -2.99 3.82
CA PRO A 54 -8.14 -2.94 5.28
C PRO A 54 -6.74 -2.51 5.76
N HIS A 55 -5.73 -2.62 4.90
CA HIS A 55 -4.36 -2.21 5.18
C HIS A 55 -4.01 -0.81 4.67
N ALA A 56 -4.98 -0.05 4.14
CA ALA A 56 -4.74 1.28 3.63
C ALA A 56 -4.53 2.30 4.75
N ASP A 57 -3.62 3.23 4.50
CA ASP A 57 -3.39 4.41 5.31
C ASP A 57 -4.38 5.51 4.84
N CYS A 58 -5.27 5.95 5.74
CA CYS A 58 -6.19 7.04 5.45
C CYS A 58 -5.53 8.38 5.76
N PHE A 59 -5.46 9.25 4.76
CA PHE A 59 -5.01 10.63 4.88
C PHE A 59 -6.21 11.58 4.82
N GLU A 60 -6.37 12.37 5.87
CA GLU A 60 -7.52 13.26 6.04
C GLU A 60 -7.06 14.68 6.30
N LYS A 61 -7.74 15.66 5.71
CA LYS A 61 -7.46 17.05 6.04
C LYS A 61 -7.85 17.31 7.50
N GLU A 62 -6.95 17.90 8.28
CA GLU A 62 -7.05 18.02 9.74
C GLU A 62 -8.38 18.63 10.24
N ASN A 63 -8.96 19.56 9.47
CA ASN A 63 -10.21 20.24 9.82
C ASN A 63 -11.45 19.61 9.17
N ARG A 64 -11.31 18.41 8.58
CA ARG A 64 -12.36 17.63 7.90
C ARG A 64 -12.30 16.14 8.27
N PRO A 65 -12.22 15.78 9.57
CA PRO A 65 -11.99 14.40 9.98
C PRO A 65 -13.22 13.51 9.73
N SER A 66 -13.00 12.24 9.43
CA SER A 66 -14.05 11.22 9.41
C SER A 66 -14.49 10.78 10.81
N GLY A 67 -13.58 10.90 11.78
CA GLY A 67 -13.67 10.31 13.12
C GLY A 67 -13.03 8.92 13.24
N GLY A 68 -12.50 8.36 12.15
CA GLY A 68 -11.71 7.11 12.14
C GLY A 68 -10.21 7.34 12.35
N GLU A 69 -9.45 6.23 12.41
CA GLU A 69 -7.99 6.29 12.44
C GLU A 69 -7.45 6.81 11.11
N ALA A 70 -6.71 7.92 11.18
CA ALA A 70 -6.17 8.60 10.01
C ALA A 70 -4.88 9.37 10.33
N ILE A 71 -4.09 9.59 9.29
CA ILE A 71 -2.97 10.51 9.26
C ILE A 71 -3.50 11.87 8.80
N TYR A 72 -3.35 12.89 9.64
CA TYR A 72 -3.86 14.23 9.32
C TYR A 72 -2.84 15.07 8.56
N PHE A 73 -3.33 15.88 7.63
CA PHE A 73 -2.52 16.87 6.93
C PHE A 73 -3.20 18.24 6.87
N ASP A 74 -2.38 19.27 6.82
CA ASP A 74 -2.77 20.69 6.74
C ASP A 74 -2.95 21.16 5.28
N SER A 75 -2.00 20.80 4.42
CA SER A 75 -1.86 21.26 3.05
C SER A 75 -1.56 20.10 2.10
N LEU A 76 -2.50 19.78 1.20
CA LEU A 76 -2.32 18.73 0.20
C LEU A 76 -1.02 18.92 -0.61
N LYS A 77 -0.69 20.16 -0.97
CA LYS A 77 0.51 20.50 -1.74
C LYS A 77 1.80 20.09 -1.04
N ASN A 78 1.84 20.16 0.29
CA ASN A 78 3.04 19.88 1.07
C ASN A 78 3.28 18.37 1.26
N HIS A 79 2.20 17.58 1.24
CA HIS A 79 2.26 16.15 1.57
C HIS A 79 2.16 15.24 0.34
N ILE A 80 1.52 15.68 -0.74
CA ILE A 80 1.25 14.82 -1.91
C ILE A 80 2.52 14.25 -2.54
N GLY A 81 3.63 15.00 -2.57
CA GLY A 81 4.88 14.52 -3.14
C GLY A 81 5.47 13.34 -2.36
N GLN A 82 5.38 13.36 -1.03
CA GLN A 82 5.83 12.25 -0.20
C GLN A 82 4.90 11.04 -0.36
N ILE A 83 3.58 11.26 -0.37
CA ILE A 83 2.60 10.20 -0.61
C ILE A 83 2.83 9.54 -1.97
N PHE A 84 3.06 10.34 -3.01
CA PHE A 84 3.31 9.85 -4.36
C PHE A 84 4.57 8.98 -4.46
N LYS A 85 5.56 9.23 -3.61
CA LYS A 85 6.82 8.47 -3.57
C LYS A 85 6.74 7.21 -2.71
N ASP A 86 6.02 7.27 -1.59
CA ASP A 86 6.05 6.23 -0.55
C ASP A 86 4.99 5.13 -0.72
N TYR A 87 4.00 5.37 -1.58
CA TYR A 87 2.89 4.47 -1.81
C TYR A 87 2.94 3.91 -3.23
N ASP A 88 2.43 2.70 -3.38
CA ASP A 88 2.28 2.03 -4.67
C ASP A 88 0.92 2.35 -5.30
N GLN A 89 -0.08 2.65 -4.46
CA GLN A 89 -1.46 2.92 -4.86
C GLN A 89 -2.01 4.09 -4.06
N VAL A 90 -2.67 5.03 -4.74
CA VAL A 90 -3.25 6.23 -4.15
C VAL A 90 -4.67 6.43 -4.66
N LEU A 91 -5.66 6.27 -3.78
CA LEU A 91 -7.05 6.63 -4.02
C LEU A 91 -7.32 8.05 -3.51
N CYS A 92 -7.58 8.98 -4.43
CA CYS A 92 -7.91 10.36 -4.12
C CYS A 92 -9.43 10.57 -4.15
N ILE A 93 -10.03 10.82 -2.99
CA ILE A 93 -11.46 11.14 -2.84
C ILE A 93 -11.62 12.66 -2.80
N MET A 94 -11.62 13.28 -3.98
CA MET A 94 -11.67 14.72 -4.19
C MET A 94 -11.88 15.08 -5.66
N ALA A 95 -11.98 16.38 -5.99
CA ALA A 95 -12.09 16.83 -7.37
C ALA A 95 -10.87 16.43 -8.23
N LEU A 96 -11.11 15.77 -9.35
CA LEU A 96 -10.09 15.31 -10.30
C LEU A 96 -9.09 16.40 -10.71
N GLY A 97 -9.57 17.61 -11.00
CA GLY A 97 -8.71 18.72 -11.40
C GLY A 97 -7.73 19.18 -10.32
N ILE A 98 -8.01 18.92 -9.03
CA ILE A 98 -7.03 19.16 -7.96
C ILE A 98 -5.96 18.07 -8.01
N VAL A 99 -6.35 16.80 -8.11
CA VAL A 99 -5.43 15.66 -8.17
C VAL A 99 -4.40 15.86 -9.28
N VAL A 100 -4.87 16.11 -10.51
CA VAL A 100 -3.98 16.30 -11.68
C VAL A 100 -2.95 17.40 -11.44
N ARG A 101 -3.38 18.57 -10.93
CA ARG A 101 -2.48 19.71 -10.68
C ARG A 101 -1.47 19.42 -9.56
N MET A 102 -1.86 18.64 -8.56
CA MET A 102 -1.00 18.30 -7.42
C MET A 102 0.03 17.23 -7.75
N ILE A 103 -0.33 16.22 -8.55
CA ILE A 103 0.60 15.14 -8.90
C ILE A 103 1.53 15.51 -10.06
N ALA A 104 1.15 16.45 -10.94
CA ALA A 104 1.89 16.76 -12.16
C ALA A 104 3.42 16.99 -11.98
N PRO A 105 3.91 17.67 -10.92
CA PRO A 105 5.35 17.85 -10.71
C PRO A 105 6.13 16.56 -10.36
N TYR A 106 5.43 15.48 -10.00
CA TYR A 106 6.02 14.24 -9.49
C TYR A 106 5.91 13.05 -10.45
N ILE A 107 5.18 13.21 -11.56
CA ILE A 107 5.03 12.16 -12.58
C ILE A 107 6.37 11.95 -13.29
N GLU A 108 6.87 10.71 -13.29
CA GLU A 108 8.10 10.33 -13.99
C GLU A 108 7.82 9.34 -15.13
N HIS A 109 7.31 8.16 -14.79
CA HIS A 109 7.11 7.08 -15.75
C HIS A 109 6.15 6.02 -15.21
N LYS A 110 5.28 5.48 -16.07
CA LYS A 110 4.27 4.44 -15.76
C LYS A 110 4.76 3.16 -15.06
N SER A 111 6.08 2.92 -15.02
CA SER A 111 6.69 1.77 -14.34
C SER A 111 7.23 2.10 -12.95
N LYS A 112 7.15 3.37 -12.54
CA LYS A 112 7.62 3.91 -11.26
C LYS A 112 6.51 4.62 -10.52
N ASP A 113 5.69 5.39 -11.24
CA ASP A 113 4.61 6.18 -10.67
C ASP A 113 3.56 5.25 -10.04
N PRO A 114 3.00 5.62 -8.87
CA PRO A 114 1.94 4.84 -8.24
C PRO A 114 0.71 4.73 -9.15
N ALA A 115 -0.08 3.69 -8.93
CA ALA A 115 -1.46 3.68 -9.41
C ALA A 115 -2.24 4.80 -8.73
N VAL A 116 -2.73 5.77 -9.52
CA VAL A 116 -3.57 6.84 -9.00
C VAL A 116 -4.98 6.65 -9.50
N VAL A 117 -5.91 6.54 -8.55
CA VAL A 117 -7.35 6.44 -8.80
C VAL A 117 -8.02 7.65 -8.17
N VAL A 118 -9.00 8.22 -8.87
CA VAL A 118 -9.79 9.35 -8.36
C VAL A 118 -11.24 8.95 -8.23
N MET A 119 -11.84 9.30 -7.11
CA MET A 119 -13.25 9.11 -6.83
C MET A 119 -13.88 10.41 -6.35
N ASP A 120 -15.12 10.70 -6.78
CA ASP A 120 -15.86 11.82 -6.20
C ASP A 120 -16.35 11.50 -4.77
N GLU A 121 -16.66 12.54 -3.98
CA GLU A 121 -17.01 12.35 -2.56
C GLU A 121 -18.36 11.65 -2.31
N VAL A 122 -19.16 11.41 -3.36
CA VAL A 122 -20.40 10.63 -3.31
C VAL A 122 -20.17 9.19 -3.81
N GLY A 123 -19.02 8.92 -4.44
CA GLY A 123 -18.64 7.60 -4.93
C GLY A 123 -19.32 7.19 -6.23
N HIS A 124 -19.78 8.14 -7.06
CA HIS A 124 -20.45 7.82 -8.32
C HIS A 124 -19.49 7.46 -9.44
N HIS A 125 -18.32 8.08 -9.47
CA HIS A 125 -17.31 7.87 -10.49
C HIS A 125 -16.01 7.40 -9.84
N VAL A 126 -15.38 6.42 -10.48
CA VAL A 126 -14.05 5.91 -10.13
C VAL A 126 -13.22 5.97 -11.41
N ILE A 127 -12.12 6.72 -11.38
CA ILE A 127 -11.36 7.07 -12.57
C ILE A 127 -9.92 6.59 -12.37
N SER A 128 -9.48 5.62 -13.18
CA SER A 128 -8.07 5.25 -13.31
C SER A 128 -7.33 6.40 -13.97
N LEU A 129 -6.55 7.16 -13.20
CA LEU A 129 -5.93 8.40 -13.64
C LEU A 129 -4.49 8.19 -14.13
N LEU A 130 -3.69 7.41 -13.40
CA LEU A 130 -2.27 7.19 -13.69
C LEU A 130 -1.88 5.74 -13.43
N SER A 131 -0.92 5.23 -14.21
CA SER A 131 -0.39 3.87 -14.11
C SER A 131 -1.46 2.77 -14.18
N GLY A 132 -2.41 2.94 -15.11
CA GLY A 132 -3.56 2.05 -15.36
C GLY A 132 -3.24 0.55 -15.39
N HIS A 133 -2.39 0.13 -16.32
CA HIS A 133 -2.10 -1.30 -16.52
C HIS A 133 -0.96 -1.82 -15.63
N LEU A 134 0.21 -1.17 -15.65
CA LEU A 134 1.38 -1.67 -14.93
C LEU A 134 1.34 -1.37 -13.43
N GLY A 135 0.78 -0.23 -13.03
CA GLY A 135 0.66 0.14 -11.61
C GLY A 135 -0.59 -0.44 -10.94
N GLY A 136 -1.53 -0.97 -11.72
CA GLY A 136 -2.72 -1.62 -11.19
C GLY A 136 -3.93 -0.71 -10.94
N ALA A 137 -3.97 0.49 -11.54
CA ALA A 137 -5.07 1.43 -11.29
C ALA A 137 -6.40 1.01 -11.95
N ASN A 138 -6.35 0.20 -13.03
CA ASN A 138 -7.57 -0.29 -13.69
C ASN A 138 -8.28 -1.37 -12.87
N GLU A 139 -7.54 -2.13 -12.07
CA GLU A 139 -8.04 -3.19 -11.20
C GLU A 139 -8.82 -2.63 -10.00
N TRP A 140 -8.71 -1.32 -9.77
CA TRP A 140 -9.39 -0.57 -8.72
C TRP A 140 -10.68 0.13 -9.19
N THR A 141 -10.99 0.09 -10.49
CA THR A 141 -12.10 0.83 -11.12
C THR A 141 -13.09 -0.10 -11.78
#